data_AF-A0A1Y4MDV8-F1
#
_entry.id   AF-A0A1Y4MDV8-F1
#
_cell.length_a   1.000
_cell.length_b   1.000
_cell.length_c   1.000
_cell.angle_alpha   90.00
_cell.angle_beta   90.00
_cell.angle_gamma   90.00
#
_symmetry.space_group_name_H-M   'P 1'
#
loop_
_entity.id
_entity.type
_entity.pdbx_description
1 polymer ?
#
loop_
_entity_poly.entity_id
_entity_poly.type
_entity_poly.pdbx_seq_one_letter_code
_entity_poly.pdbx_strand_id
1 'polypeptide(L)'
;MAQIEKGKISTIEGPADRNGDNTRARVLPSTRAAEPSRPLVIPWWLRGQMGALSPGTEVVFAVFEDLTGFLIGRTDGEWPGIVPGDVTVTGKATVEDMITEQVPSYNGHRHGGIMGGPGDTGNPK
;
A
#
# COMPACT_ATOMS: atom_id res chain seq x y z
N MET A 1 -14.63 -18.55 -19.56
CA MET A 1 -14.00 -17.27 -19.93
C MET A 1 -13.97 -16.36 -18.72
N ALA A 2 -12.78 -15.93 -18.31
CA ALA A 2 -12.64 -14.87 -17.30
C ALA A 2 -12.88 -13.50 -17.96
N GLN A 3 -13.56 -12.61 -17.27
CA GLN A 3 -13.88 -11.27 -17.75
C GLN A 3 -13.11 -10.23 -16.94
N ILE A 4 -12.50 -9.27 -17.63
CA ILE A 4 -11.84 -8.13 -17.00
C ILE A 4 -12.76 -6.92 -17.15
N GLU A 5 -13.06 -6.27 -16.03
CA GLU A 5 -13.96 -5.13 -15.97
C GLU A 5 -13.35 -3.98 -15.18
N LYS A 6 -13.95 -2.80 -15.35
CA LYS A 6 -13.71 -1.63 -14.49
C LYS A 6 -14.90 -1.44 -13.58
N GLY A 7 -14.68 -0.81 -12.43
CA GLY A 7 -15.75 -0.48 -11.51
C GLY A 7 -15.27 0.35 -10.34
N LYS A 8 -16.18 0.66 -9.42
CA LYS A 8 -15.87 1.42 -8.19
C LYS A 8 -16.00 0.53 -6.97
N ILE A 9 -15.04 0.62 -6.06
CA ILE A 9 -15.13 -0.06 -4.76
C ILE A 9 -16.40 0.40 -4.05
N SER A 10 -17.20 -0.54 -3.59
CA SER A 10 -18.39 -0.30 -2.77
C SER A 10 -18.05 -0.47 -1.29
N THR A 11 -17.44 -1.60 -0.94
CA THR A 11 -17.03 -1.93 0.42
C THR A 11 -15.70 -2.64 0.43
N ILE A 12 -14.97 -2.49 1.54
CA ILE A 12 -13.75 -3.24 1.85
C ILE A 12 -14.06 -4.10 3.08
N GLU A 13 -13.92 -5.41 2.96
CA GLU A 13 -14.44 -6.40 3.91
C GLU A 13 -13.60 -7.69 3.91
N GLY A 14 -14.06 -8.70 4.63
CA GLY A 14 -13.41 -10.00 4.73
C GLY A 14 -12.46 -10.09 5.93
N PRO A 15 -11.70 -11.19 6.04
CA PRO A 15 -10.74 -11.34 7.12
C PRO A 15 -9.61 -10.33 6.98
N ALA A 16 -9.09 -9.90 8.12
CA ALA A 16 -7.87 -9.09 8.20
C ALA A 16 -6.62 -9.95 7.96
N ASP A 17 -5.60 -9.39 7.33
CA ASP A 17 -4.29 -10.01 7.22
C ASP A 17 -3.38 -9.69 8.41
N ARG A 18 -2.08 -10.02 8.31
CA ARG A 18 -1.08 -9.81 9.37
C ARG A 18 -0.95 -8.34 9.81
N ASN A 19 -1.31 -7.38 8.95
CA ASN A 19 -1.22 -5.95 9.21
C ASN A 19 -2.56 -5.39 9.73
N GLY A 20 -3.59 -6.23 9.88
CA GLY A 20 -4.94 -5.79 10.26
C GLY A 20 -5.80 -5.33 9.07
N ASP A 21 -5.29 -5.45 7.83
CA ASP A 21 -5.98 -4.95 6.65
C ASP A 21 -6.96 -5.98 6.07
N ASN A 22 -8.18 -5.54 5.78
CA ASN A 22 -9.20 -6.36 5.13
C ASN A 22 -8.72 -6.87 3.76
N THR A 23 -8.97 -8.15 3.49
CA THR A 23 -8.41 -8.84 2.32
C THR A 23 -9.33 -8.88 1.10
N ARG A 24 -10.56 -8.35 1.19
CA ARG A 24 -11.55 -8.41 0.11
C ARG A 24 -12.25 -7.08 -0.12
N ALA A 25 -12.75 -6.88 -1.33
CA ALA A 25 -13.59 -5.75 -1.66
C ALA A 25 -14.77 -6.17 -2.52
N ARG A 26 -15.88 -5.44 -2.41
CA ARG A 26 -16.96 -5.47 -3.39
C ARG A 26 -16.79 -4.31 -4.35
N VAL A 27 -17.06 -4.57 -5.61
CA VAL A 27 -16.95 -3.57 -6.67
C VAL A 27 -18.31 -3.44 -7.34
N LEU A 28 -18.75 -2.22 -7.62
CA LEU A 28 -19.84 -1.93 -8.54
C LEU A 28 -19.26 -1.89 -9.96
N PRO A 29 -19.51 -2.90 -10.81
CA PRO A 29 -19.02 -2.90 -12.17
C PRO A 29 -19.57 -1.72 -12.95
N SER A 30 -18.76 -1.08 -13.79
CA SER A 30 -19.21 0.02 -14.65
C SER A 30 -20.27 -0.42 -15.66
N THR A 31 -20.27 -1.69 -16.04
CA THR A 31 -21.26 -2.33 -16.93
C THR A 31 -22.57 -2.67 -16.21
N ARG A 32 -22.56 -2.76 -14.87
CA ARG A 32 -23.72 -3.11 -14.04
C ARG A 32 -23.67 -2.42 -12.67
N ALA A 33 -23.81 -1.10 -12.67
CA ALA A 33 -23.63 -0.29 -11.46
C ALA A 33 -24.66 -0.52 -10.34
N ALA A 34 -25.75 -1.24 -10.59
CA ALA A 34 -26.81 -1.52 -9.61
C ALA A 34 -26.53 -2.73 -8.71
N GLU A 35 -25.59 -3.61 -9.08
CA GLU A 35 -25.33 -4.86 -8.37
C GLU A 35 -23.85 -4.97 -7.97
N PRO A 36 -23.53 -4.92 -6.67
CA PRO A 36 -22.18 -5.19 -6.20
C PRO A 36 -21.74 -6.60 -6.56
N SER A 37 -20.46 -6.74 -6.90
CA SER A 37 -19.82 -8.03 -7.06
C SER A 37 -19.90 -8.87 -5.78
N ARG A 38 -19.65 -10.17 -5.92
CA ARG A 38 -19.19 -10.97 -4.77
C ARG A 38 -17.86 -10.40 -4.26
N PRO A 39 -17.48 -10.68 -3.00
CA PRO A 39 -16.23 -10.19 -2.44
C PRO A 39 -15.04 -10.71 -3.26
N LEU A 40 -14.34 -9.81 -3.94
CA LEU A 40 -13.16 -10.08 -4.74
C LEU A 40 -11.92 -9.96 -3.86
N VAL A 41 -10.88 -10.74 -4.15
CA VAL A 41 -9.63 -10.70 -3.40
C VAL A 41 -8.88 -9.42 -3.72
N ILE A 42 -8.44 -8.70 -2.68
CA ILE A 42 -7.47 -7.61 -2.81
C ILE A 42 -6.08 -8.25 -2.75
N PRO A 43 -5.23 -8.13 -3.79
CA PRO A 43 -3.84 -8.54 -3.72
C PRO A 43 -3.13 -7.83 -2.57
N TRP A 44 -2.14 -8.49 -1.96
CA TRP A 44 -1.48 -7.95 -0.77
C TRP A 44 -0.88 -6.56 -0.99
N TRP A 45 -0.39 -6.26 -2.20
CA TRP A 45 0.18 -4.95 -2.57
C TRP A 45 -0.86 -3.82 -2.74
N LEU A 46 -2.17 -4.12 -2.70
CA LEU A 46 -3.25 -3.12 -2.76
C LEU A 46 -4.02 -2.98 -1.44
N ARG A 47 -3.62 -3.69 -0.39
CA ARG A 47 -4.30 -3.63 0.91
C ARG A 47 -3.84 -2.42 1.71
N GLY A 48 -4.70 -1.99 2.64
CA GLY A 48 -4.39 -0.94 3.61
C GLY A 48 -3.88 0.35 2.98
N GLN A 49 -2.91 0.96 3.66
CA GLN A 49 -2.26 2.20 3.20
C GLN A 49 -1.46 2.03 1.90
N MET A 50 -1.06 0.81 1.54
CA MET A 50 -0.27 0.57 0.32
C MET A 50 -1.10 0.77 -0.94
N GLY A 51 -2.33 0.26 -0.98
CA GLY A 51 -3.25 0.55 -2.08
C GLY A 51 -4.10 1.80 -1.86
N ALA A 52 -4.29 2.22 -0.60
CA ALA A 52 -5.17 3.31 -0.18
C ALA A 52 -6.57 3.22 -0.82
N LEU A 53 -7.10 2.00 -0.94
CA LEU A 53 -8.43 1.75 -1.48
C LEU A 53 -9.49 2.26 -0.50
N SER A 54 -10.54 2.88 -1.03
CA SER A 54 -11.71 3.30 -0.26
C SER A 54 -12.97 3.19 -1.13
N PRO A 55 -14.18 3.23 -0.53
CA PRO A 55 -15.40 3.32 -1.31
C PRO A 55 -15.35 4.48 -2.32
N GLY A 56 -15.66 4.17 -3.58
CA GLY A 56 -15.57 5.10 -4.70
C GLY A 56 -14.26 5.02 -5.51
N THR A 57 -13.20 4.40 -5.00
CA THR A 57 -11.96 4.19 -5.77
C THR A 57 -12.25 3.38 -7.03
N GLU A 58 -11.84 3.90 -8.18
CA GLU A 58 -11.95 3.19 -9.45
C GLU A 58 -10.85 2.15 -9.60
N VAL A 59 -11.26 0.93 -9.94
CA VAL A 59 -10.39 -0.24 -10.03
C VAL A 59 -10.67 -1.04 -11.29
N VAL A 60 -9.65 -1.74 -11.75
CA VAL A 60 -9.76 -2.85 -12.72
C VAL A 60 -9.76 -4.15 -11.92
N PHE A 61 -10.64 -5.08 -12.28
CA PHE A 61 -10.72 -6.39 -11.63
C PHE A 61 -11.04 -7.48 -12.63
N ALA A 62 -10.66 -8.72 -12.30
CA ALA A 62 -11.00 -9.90 -13.07
C ALA A 62 -12.01 -10.76 -12.28
N VAL A 63 -12.99 -11.31 -12.99
CA VAL A 63 -13.97 -12.26 -12.46
C VAL A 63 -13.92 -13.55 -13.27
N PHE A 64 -13.84 -14.67 -12.58
CA PHE A 64 -13.91 -16.01 -13.14
C PHE A 64 -15.36 -16.48 -13.25
N GLU A 65 -15.61 -17.57 -13.98
CA GLU A 65 -16.97 -18.08 -14.20
C GLU A 65 -17.71 -18.48 -12.92
N ASP A 66 -16.97 -18.83 -11.86
CA ASP A 66 -17.53 -19.15 -10.54
C ASP A 66 -17.85 -17.91 -9.68
N LEU A 67 -17.75 -16.71 -10.27
CA LEU A 67 -17.93 -15.40 -9.65
C LEU A 67 -16.87 -15.05 -8.57
N THR A 68 -15.81 -15.84 -8.46
CA THR A 68 -14.61 -15.43 -7.72
C THR A 68 -13.75 -14.51 -8.58
N GLY A 69 -12.81 -13.82 -7.97
CA GLY A 69 -11.97 -12.89 -8.70
C GLY A 69 -11.00 -12.13 -7.82
N PHE A 70 -10.23 -11.26 -8.46
CA PHE A 70 -9.22 -10.45 -7.79
C PHE A 70 -9.14 -9.06 -8.40
N LEU A 71 -8.78 -8.07 -7.58
CA LEU A 71 -8.46 -6.72 -8.06
C LEU A 71 -7.11 -6.74 -8.78
N ILE A 72 -7.02 -6.04 -9.90
CA ILE A 72 -5.77 -5.93 -10.66
C ILE A 72 -5.02 -4.66 -10.25
N GLY A 73 -5.73 -3.53 -10.14
CA GLY A 73 -5.12 -2.24 -9.83
C GLY A 73 -6.12 -1.11 -9.79
N ARG A 74 -5.68 0.04 -9.28
CA ARG A 74 -6.40 1.31 -9.42
C ARG A 74 -6.28 1.83 -10.84
N THR A 75 -7.32 2.49 -11.34
CA THR A 75 -7.31 3.07 -12.69
C THR A 75 -6.54 4.39 -12.77
N ASP A 76 -6.31 5.05 -11.64
CA ASP A 76 -5.55 6.31 -11.55
C ASP A 76 -4.03 6.11 -11.57
N GLY A 77 -3.55 4.89 -11.37
CA GLY A 77 -2.11 4.57 -11.38
C GLY A 77 -1.34 5.08 -10.16
N GLU A 78 -2.03 5.59 -9.14
CA GLU A 78 -1.41 6.20 -7.96
C GLU A 78 -0.93 5.15 -6.95
N TRP A 79 0.21 5.42 -6.34
CA TRP A 79 0.75 4.66 -5.20
C TRP A 79 1.28 5.65 -4.15
N PRO A 80 0.81 5.61 -2.88
CA PRO A 80 1.29 6.52 -1.84
C PRO A 80 2.77 6.38 -1.46
N GLY A 81 3.49 5.38 -1.99
CA GLY A 81 4.89 5.11 -1.63
C GLY A 81 5.07 4.48 -0.25
N ILE A 82 4.01 3.89 0.32
CA ILE A 82 4.01 3.31 1.67
C ILE A 82 3.94 1.79 1.58
N VAL A 83 4.82 1.11 2.33
CA VAL A 83 4.75 -0.33 2.60
C VAL A 83 4.45 -0.52 4.10
N PRO A 84 3.25 -0.99 4.48
CA PRO A 84 2.86 -1.09 5.89
C PRO A 84 3.44 -2.33 6.58
N GLY A 85 3.74 -2.16 7.86
CA GLY A 85 4.24 -3.22 8.75
C GLY A 85 5.69 -3.61 8.51
N ASP A 86 6.15 -4.61 9.26
CA ASP A 86 7.54 -5.06 9.17
C ASP A 86 7.84 -5.79 7.85
N VAL A 87 8.96 -5.42 7.25
CA VAL A 87 9.51 -5.99 6.01
C VAL A 87 10.89 -6.58 6.30
N THR A 88 11.06 -7.87 5.99
CA THR A 88 12.37 -8.52 6.05
C THR A 88 13.04 -8.49 4.69
N VAL A 89 14.21 -7.85 4.61
CA VAL A 89 15.07 -7.84 3.42
C VAL A 89 16.19 -8.85 3.63
N THR A 90 16.26 -9.90 2.80
CA THR A 90 17.27 -10.96 2.91
C THR A 90 18.62 -10.58 2.29
N GLY A 91 18.64 -9.54 1.46
CA GLY A 91 19.83 -9.00 0.80
C GLY A 91 20.23 -7.63 1.35
N LYS A 92 21.02 -6.90 0.56
CA LYS A 92 21.34 -5.49 0.84
C LYS A 92 20.23 -4.58 0.33
N ALA A 93 19.95 -3.50 1.06
CA ALA A 93 19.11 -2.41 0.61
C ALA A 93 19.99 -1.19 0.29
N THR A 94 19.72 -0.51 -0.81
CA THR A 94 20.28 0.80 -1.14
C THR A 94 19.14 1.81 -1.09
N VAL A 95 19.29 2.83 -0.26
CA VAL A 95 18.33 3.93 -0.08
C VAL A 95 19.09 5.24 -0.19
N GLU A 96 18.43 6.28 -0.71
CA GLU A 96 19.04 7.61 -0.85
C GLU A 96 19.21 8.28 0.51
N ASP A 97 18.20 8.16 1.38
CA ASP A 97 18.23 8.66 2.76
C ASP A 97 17.47 7.69 3.67
N MET A 98 17.87 7.61 4.93
CA MET A 98 17.26 6.75 5.94
C MET A 98 16.99 7.55 7.21
N ILE A 99 15.74 7.51 7.66
CA ILE A 99 15.34 8.01 8.96
C ILE A 99 14.97 6.81 9.84
N THR A 100 15.51 6.75 11.07
CA THR A 100 15.25 5.66 12.01
C THR A 100 15.31 6.12 13.46
N GLU A 101 14.44 5.59 14.30
CA GLU A 101 14.47 5.85 15.74
C GLU A 101 15.51 5.00 16.48
N GLN A 102 15.86 3.82 15.95
CA GLN A 102 16.76 2.88 16.61
C GLN A 102 18.23 3.25 16.48
N VAL A 103 18.59 3.96 15.42
CA VAL A 103 19.97 4.46 15.19
C VAL A 103 19.91 5.98 14.98
N PRO A 104 19.73 6.77 16.06
CA PRO A 104 19.47 8.21 15.95
C PRO A 104 20.56 8.99 15.19
N SER A 105 21.80 8.48 15.19
CA SER A 105 22.93 9.09 14.48
C SER A 105 22.74 9.19 12.96
N TYR A 106 21.84 8.38 12.37
CA TYR A 106 21.49 8.51 10.95
C TYR A 106 20.60 9.73 10.67
N ASN A 107 19.83 10.18 11.66
CA ASN A 107 18.97 11.36 11.53
C ASN A 107 19.73 12.66 11.83
N GLY A 108 20.94 12.55 12.38
CA GLY A 108 21.77 13.68 12.80
C GLY A 108 22.63 13.35 14.01
N HIS A 109 23.70 14.12 14.23
CA HIS A 109 24.57 13.93 15.38
C HIS A 109 25.20 15.24 15.85
N ARG A 110 25.53 15.29 17.14
CA ARG A 110 26.19 16.42 17.78
C ARG A 110 27.68 16.17 17.98
N HIS A 111 28.50 17.10 17.54
CA HIS A 111 29.94 17.11 17.74
C HIS A 111 30.26 17.79 19.07
N GLY A 112 30.95 17.09 19.98
CA GLY A 112 31.38 17.64 21.28
C GLY A 112 32.63 18.53 21.21
N GLY A 113 32.94 19.09 20.03
CA GLY A 113 34.22 19.73 19.75
C GLY A 113 34.47 21.06 20.48
N ILE A 114 35.75 21.38 20.67
CA ILE A 114 36.27 22.63 21.25
C ILE A 114 36.32 23.77 20.19
N MET A 115 36.06 23.44 18.92
CA MET A 115 36.10 24.36 17.78
C MET A 115 34.75 25.08 17.62
N GLY A 116 34.78 26.40 17.42
CA GLY A 116 33.58 27.22 17.22
C GLY A 116 32.85 26.88 15.93
N GLY A 117 31.61 26.41 16.05
CA GLY A 117 30.70 26.10 14.95
C GLY A 117 29.40 25.47 15.49
N PRO A 118 28.34 25.32 14.66
CA PRO A 118 27.14 24.61 15.07
C PRO A 118 27.49 23.18 15.48
N GLY A 119 27.18 22.81 16.73
CA GLY A 119 27.47 21.47 17.24
C GLY A 119 26.62 20.38 16.61
N ASP A 120 25.42 20.73 16.12
CA ASP A 120 24.49 19.79 15.52
C ASP A 120 24.67 19.74 14.00
N THR A 121 24.80 18.53 13.47
CA THR A 121 24.88 18.26 12.02
C THR A 121 23.72 17.37 11.59
N GLY A 122 23.25 17.56 10.36
CA GLY A 122 22.19 16.76 9.77
C GLY A 122 22.62 15.33 9.42
N ASN A 123 21.77 14.62 8.69
CA ASN A 123 21.96 13.24 8.26
C ASN A 123 23.36 13.06 7.61
N PRO A 124 24.03 11.92 7.82
CA PRO A 124 25.22 11.56 7.04
C PRO A 124 24.89 11.62 5.55
N LYS A 125 25.68 12.36 4.78
CA LYS A 125 25.59 12.43 3.32
C LYS A 125 26.54 11.44 2.66
#